data_AF-A0A484M1U1-F1
#
_entry.id   AF-A0A484M1U1-F1
#
_cell.length_a   1.000
_cell.length_b   1.000
_cell.length_c   1.000
_cell.angle_alpha   90.00
_cell.angle_beta   90.00
_cell.angle_gamma   90.00
#
_symmetry.space_group_name_H-M   'P 1'
#
loop_
_entity.id
_entity.type
_entity.pdbx_description
1 polymer ?
#
loop_
_entity_poly.entity_id
_entity_poly.type
_entity_poly.pdbx_seq_one_letter_code
_entity_poly.pdbx_strand_id
1 'polypeptide(L)'
;MWRWPNPVLLCPIQEGSLGLPYWDPRRNFKDRSHLMPIITPAYPCMNSSYNVSTSTLRVMTEEFQRGNDICEAIEASGASWVNLFEPFAFFEAYKNYLQIDISAENNDEMMSWKGWVESRIRMLTLKIERDTSGVLQCHPCPGEFSDKDKPFRHSYFMGLRRKQGTNPQQGEQFDIRLTVEDFKSDVYQYSFWKSTMWEGDGGACCAGCSILWLGNYISINKFSKANVKAEFHFFEENYREWRLMPDRQRCWIFIHL
;
A
#
# COMPACT_ATOMS: atom_id res chain seq x y z
N MET A 1 -15.60 -20.47 5.37
CA MET A 1 -15.08 -19.09 5.42
C MET A 1 -16.21 -18.08 5.61
N TRP A 2 -15.95 -16.96 6.31
CA TRP A 2 -16.95 -15.91 6.58
C TRP A 2 -17.51 -15.28 5.29
N ARG A 3 -18.81 -14.97 5.26
CA ARG A 3 -19.49 -14.39 4.09
C ARG A 3 -19.48 -12.86 4.15
N TRP A 4 -18.37 -12.25 3.75
CA TRP A 4 -18.28 -10.80 3.59
C TRP A 4 -19.30 -10.29 2.55
N PRO A 5 -19.90 -9.09 2.73
CA PRO A 5 -19.63 -8.09 3.76
C PRO A 5 -20.54 -8.19 5.00
N ASN A 6 -21.04 -9.38 5.37
CA ASN A 6 -21.79 -9.50 6.63
C ASN A 6 -20.91 -9.02 7.80
N PRO A 7 -21.41 -8.13 8.68
CA PRO A 7 -20.60 -7.54 9.73
C PRO A 7 -20.32 -8.52 10.85
N VAL A 8 -19.09 -8.46 11.38
CA VAL A 8 -18.74 -9.12 12.64
C VAL A 8 -19.20 -8.19 13.78
N LEU A 9 -20.13 -8.69 14.59
CA LEU A 9 -20.71 -7.99 15.74
C LEU A 9 -20.40 -8.78 17.02
N LEU A 10 -19.87 -8.11 18.05
CA LEU A 10 -19.71 -8.70 19.38
C LEU A 10 -20.97 -8.54 20.24
N CYS A 11 -21.78 -7.52 19.96
CA CYS A 11 -23.07 -7.27 20.58
C CYS A 11 -24.03 -6.62 19.55
N PRO A 12 -25.35 -6.61 19.80
CA PRO A 12 -26.28 -5.85 18.97
C PRO A 12 -25.92 -4.36 18.93
N ILE A 13 -26.09 -3.73 17.77
CA ILE A 13 -25.94 -2.28 17.63
C ILE A 13 -27.06 -1.60 18.41
N GLN A 14 -26.68 -0.77 19.39
CA GLN A 14 -27.61 -0.01 20.21
C GLN A 14 -27.65 1.45 19.75
N GLU A 15 -28.86 2.00 19.63
CA GLU A 15 -29.04 3.43 19.43
C GLU A 15 -28.80 4.16 20.75
N GLY A 16 -27.80 5.04 20.79
CA GLY A 16 -27.54 5.87 21.95
C GLY A 16 -28.33 7.19 21.92
N SER A 17 -28.50 7.79 23.10
CA SER A 17 -29.27 9.02 23.30
C SER A 17 -28.56 10.32 22.88
N LEU A 18 -27.26 10.25 22.57
CA LEU A 18 -26.44 11.43 22.29
C LEU A 18 -26.54 11.94 20.86
N GLY A 19 -27.29 11.26 19.98
CA GLY A 19 -27.44 11.66 18.57
C GLY A 19 -26.15 11.58 17.74
N LEU A 20 -25.10 10.91 18.26
CA LEU A 20 -23.84 10.72 17.55
C LEU A 20 -24.00 9.75 16.37
N PRO A 21 -23.28 9.96 15.26
CA PRO A 21 -23.28 9.04 14.14
C PRO A 21 -22.68 7.70 14.56
N TYR A 22 -23.32 6.61 14.17
CA TYR A 22 -22.86 5.24 14.39
C TYR A 22 -23.01 4.45 13.08
N TRP A 23 -22.27 3.35 12.95
CA TRP A 23 -22.26 2.51 11.76
C TRP A 23 -23.65 1.91 11.50
N ASP A 24 -24.27 2.25 10.36
CA ASP A 24 -25.51 1.63 9.89
C ASP A 24 -25.58 1.62 8.35
N PRO A 25 -25.39 0.47 7.68
CA PRO A 25 -25.37 0.38 6.22
C PRO A 25 -26.74 0.61 5.56
N ARG A 26 -27.83 0.60 6.34
CA ARG A 26 -29.18 0.91 5.87
C ARG A 26 -29.38 2.42 5.73
N ARG A 27 -28.75 3.20 6.63
CA ARG A 27 -28.89 4.66 6.72
C ARG A 27 -27.79 5.41 5.97
N ASN A 28 -26.55 4.89 5.98
CA ASN A 28 -25.39 5.57 5.44
C ASN A 28 -24.82 4.83 4.22
N PHE A 29 -24.72 5.53 3.08
CA PHE A 29 -24.16 4.97 1.85
C PHE A 29 -22.69 4.57 1.99
N LYS A 30 -21.90 5.31 2.79
CA LYS A 30 -20.49 4.99 3.03
C LYS A 30 -20.37 3.64 3.74
N ASP A 31 -21.17 3.42 4.77
CA ASP A 31 -21.19 2.17 5.54
C ASP A 31 -21.61 0.96 4.70
N ARG A 32 -22.51 1.16 3.73
CA ARG A 32 -22.94 0.14 2.77
C ARG A 32 -21.81 -0.33 1.85
N SER A 33 -20.80 0.53 1.62
CA SER A 33 -19.66 0.22 0.75
C SER A 33 -18.53 -0.53 1.45
N HIS A 34 -18.62 -0.75 2.77
CA HIS A 34 -17.60 -1.46 3.53
C HIS A 34 -17.52 -2.93 3.12
N LEU A 35 -16.30 -3.39 2.82
CA LEU A 35 -16.06 -4.74 2.28
C LEU A 35 -15.90 -5.80 3.37
N MET A 36 -15.35 -5.44 4.53
CA MET A 36 -15.08 -6.35 5.64
C MET A 36 -15.44 -5.71 6.98
N PRO A 37 -16.72 -5.41 7.28
CA PRO A 37 -17.06 -4.64 8.47
C PRO A 37 -16.83 -5.43 9.78
N ILE A 38 -15.98 -4.89 10.65
CA ILE A 38 -15.76 -5.38 12.02
C ILE A 38 -16.13 -4.24 12.96
N ILE A 39 -17.23 -4.40 13.70
CA ILE A 39 -17.87 -3.26 14.39
C ILE A 39 -17.43 -3.20 15.85
N THR A 40 -17.00 -2.01 16.28
CA THR A 40 -16.65 -1.76 17.69
C THR A 40 -17.90 -1.88 18.57
N PRO A 41 -17.81 -2.50 19.76
CA PRO A 41 -18.99 -2.81 20.56
C PRO A 41 -19.55 -1.59 21.32
N ALA A 42 -18.72 -0.59 21.62
CA ALA A 42 -19.12 0.58 22.39
C ALA A 42 -19.82 1.64 21.52
N TYR A 43 -20.85 2.30 22.06
CA TYR A 43 -21.51 3.43 21.40
C TYR A 43 -20.63 4.70 21.42
N PRO A 44 -20.55 5.47 20.32
CA PRO A 44 -21.06 5.14 18.99
C PRO A 44 -20.23 4.06 18.31
N CYS A 45 -20.90 3.00 17.83
CA CYS A 45 -20.20 1.89 17.18
C CYS A 45 -19.69 2.30 15.79
N MET A 46 -18.49 1.86 15.44
CA MET A 46 -17.81 2.21 14.20
C MET A 46 -17.20 0.96 13.56
N ASN A 47 -16.96 1.02 12.24
CA ASN A 47 -16.19 -0.02 11.57
C ASN A 47 -14.69 0.18 11.81
N SER A 48 -14.02 -0.77 12.47
CA SER A 48 -12.57 -0.71 12.72
C SER A 48 -11.73 -1.05 11.48
N SER A 49 -12.31 -1.76 10.52
CA SER A 49 -11.68 -2.22 9.27
C SER A 49 -12.19 -1.44 8.04
N TYR A 50 -12.53 -0.16 8.21
CA TYR A 50 -13.03 0.69 7.11
C TYR A 50 -11.99 0.94 5.98
N ASN A 51 -10.71 0.71 6.26
CA ASN A 51 -9.62 0.87 5.30
C ASN A 51 -9.40 -0.33 4.37
N VAL A 52 -10.14 -1.43 4.57
CA VAL A 52 -10.03 -2.63 3.74
C VAL A 52 -10.50 -2.33 2.31
N SER A 53 -9.64 -2.64 1.33
CA SER A 53 -9.93 -2.55 -0.11
C SER A 53 -10.26 -3.93 -0.68
N THR A 54 -10.64 -3.98 -1.96
CA THR A 54 -10.91 -5.27 -2.63
C THR A 54 -9.66 -6.14 -2.67
N SER A 55 -8.50 -5.53 -2.91
CA SER A 55 -7.23 -6.24 -2.96
C SER A 55 -6.76 -6.72 -1.59
N THR A 56 -6.90 -5.92 -0.53
CA THR A 56 -6.48 -6.36 0.82
C THR A 56 -7.44 -7.39 1.39
N LEU A 57 -8.75 -7.26 1.16
CA LEU A 57 -9.72 -8.31 1.52
C LEU A 57 -9.36 -9.64 0.88
N ARG A 58 -9.00 -9.64 -0.41
CA ARG A 58 -8.55 -10.85 -1.10
C ARG A 58 -7.34 -11.47 -0.41
N VAL A 59 -6.30 -10.68 -0.11
CA VAL A 59 -5.09 -11.19 0.56
C VAL A 59 -5.45 -11.82 1.91
N MET A 60 -6.23 -11.12 2.75
CA MET A 60 -6.66 -11.66 4.04
C MET A 60 -7.47 -12.95 3.89
N THR A 61 -8.37 -13.00 2.91
CA THR A 61 -9.19 -14.19 2.62
C THR A 61 -8.32 -15.39 2.19
N GLU A 62 -7.31 -15.17 1.35
CA GLU A 62 -6.33 -16.19 0.95
C GLU A 62 -5.51 -16.67 2.16
N GLU A 63 -5.05 -15.76 3.01
CA GLU A 63 -4.29 -16.11 4.22
C GLU A 63 -5.14 -16.83 5.28
N PHE A 64 -6.42 -16.48 5.42
CA PHE A 64 -7.34 -17.25 6.27
C PHE A 64 -7.55 -18.67 5.76
N GLN A 65 -7.62 -18.87 4.43
CA GLN A 65 -7.72 -20.22 3.86
C GLN A 65 -6.44 -21.01 4.12
N ARG A 66 -5.28 -20.42 3.81
CA ARG A 66 -3.97 -21.04 4.06
C ARG A 66 -3.83 -21.44 5.54
N GLY A 67 -4.20 -20.55 6.45
CA GLY A 67 -4.18 -20.84 7.89
C GLY A 67 -5.11 -21.99 8.27
N ASN A 68 -6.32 -22.05 7.72
CA ASN A 68 -7.25 -23.15 7.93
C ASN A 68 -6.65 -24.49 7.47
N ASP A 69 -6.10 -24.53 6.25
CA ASP A 69 -5.51 -25.75 5.67
C ASP A 69 -4.32 -26.27 6.51
N ILE A 70 -3.49 -25.35 7.03
CA ILE A 70 -2.38 -25.70 7.93
C ILE A 70 -2.91 -26.24 9.26
N CYS A 71 -3.91 -25.58 9.86
CA CYS A 71 -4.52 -26.03 11.11
C CYS A 71 -5.15 -27.44 10.97
N GLU A 72 -5.86 -27.70 9.87
CA GLU A 72 -6.40 -29.03 9.57
C GLU A 72 -5.28 -30.08 9.45
N ALA A 73 -4.16 -29.75 8.80
CA ALA A 73 -3.00 -30.64 8.72
C ALA A 73 -2.34 -30.89 10.08
N ILE A 74 -2.26 -29.87 10.95
CA ILE A 74 -1.74 -30.01 12.33
C ILE A 74 -2.62 -30.99 13.11
N GLU A 75 -3.94 -30.83 13.07
CA GLU A 75 -4.88 -31.70 13.77
C GLU A 75 -4.87 -33.14 13.22
N ALA A 76 -4.81 -33.31 11.89
CA ALA A 76 -4.89 -34.63 11.26
C ALA A 76 -3.57 -35.42 11.26
N SER A 77 -2.43 -34.75 11.13
CA SER A 77 -1.13 -35.40 10.85
C SER A 77 -0.01 -35.06 11.83
N GLY A 78 -0.26 -34.18 12.81
CA GLY A 78 0.77 -33.73 13.74
C GLY A 78 1.80 -32.81 13.10
N ALA A 79 1.43 -32.07 12.05
CA ALA A 79 2.28 -31.03 11.47
C ALA A 79 2.70 -29.99 12.53
N SER A 80 3.78 -29.26 12.27
CA SER A 80 4.34 -28.30 13.23
C SER A 80 3.59 -26.98 13.22
N TRP A 81 3.32 -26.43 14.41
CA TRP A 81 2.82 -25.05 14.58
C TRP A 81 3.75 -23.99 13.96
N VAL A 82 5.04 -24.30 13.79
CA VAL A 82 6.00 -23.40 13.13
C VAL A 82 5.53 -23.05 11.70
N ASN A 83 4.93 -24.00 10.99
CA ASN A 83 4.46 -23.81 9.61
C ASN A 83 3.38 -22.72 9.50
N LEU A 84 2.56 -22.54 10.55
CA LEU A 84 1.53 -21.51 10.58
C LEU A 84 2.15 -20.10 10.61
N PHE A 85 3.27 -19.96 11.33
CA PHE A 85 3.99 -18.71 11.57
C PHE A 85 5.14 -18.46 10.60
N GLU A 86 5.32 -19.29 9.58
CA GLU A 86 6.32 -19.05 8.54
C GLU A 86 6.08 -17.69 7.88
N PRO A 87 7.12 -16.84 7.76
CA PRO A 87 6.99 -15.53 7.14
C PRO A 87 6.47 -15.64 5.70
N PHE A 88 5.55 -14.75 5.34
CA PHE A 88 5.08 -14.67 3.96
C PHE A 88 6.21 -14.18 3.05
N ALA A 89 6.59 -15.01 2.06
CA ALA A 89 7.64 -14.71 1.08
C ALA A 89 7.16 -13.64 0.07
N PHE A 90 6.99 -12.40 0.52
CA PHE A 90 6.37 -11.32 -0.23
C PHE A 90 7.02 -11.08 -1.59
N PHE A 91 8.36 -11.02 -1.63
CA PHE A 91 9.13 -10.76 -2.85
C PHE A 91 9.19 -11.95 -3.82
N GLU A 92 8.68 -13.11 -3.40
CA GLU A 92 8.53 -14.28 -4.26
C GLU A 92 7.08 -14.48 -4.73
N ALA A 93 6.10 -13.91 -4.02
CA ALA A 93 4.69 -14.15 -4.27
C ALA A 93 4.14 -13.44 -5.52
N TYR A 94 4.80 -12.39 -6.02
CA TYR A 94 4.32 -11.59 -7.16
C TYR A 94 5.31 -11.59 -8.32
N LYS A 95 4.77 -11.44 -9.54
CA LYS A 95 5.58 -11.26 -10.75
C LYS A 95 6.09 -9.83 -10.89
N ASN A 96 5.29 -8.86 -10.46
CA ASN A 96 5.58 -7.44 -10.58
C ASN A 96 5.40 -6.75 -9.24
N TYR A 97 6.21 -5.73 -8.99
CA TYR A 97 6.16 -4.90 -7.79
C TYR A 97 6.17 -3.42 -8.17
N LEU A 98 5.54 -2.60 -7.35
CA LEU A 98 5.78 -1.16 -7.29
C LEU A 98 6.64 -0.87 -6.07
N GLN A 99 7.71 -0.12 -6.28
CA GLN A 99 8.53 0.46 -5.22
C GLN A 99 8.23 1.94 -5.14
N ILE A 100 7.97 2.45 -3.94
CA ILE A 100 7.75 3.85 -3.64
C ILE A 100 8.94 4.30 -2.80
N ASP A 101 9.88 5.00 -3.40
CA ASP A 101 11.01 5.60 -2.70
C ASP A 101 10.65 7.00 -2.24
N ILE A 102 10.97 7.33 -1.01
CA ILE A 102 10.92 8.69 -0.48
C ILE A 102 12.29 9.10 0.03
N SER A 103 12.58 10.39 -0.07
CA SER A 103 13.79 11.00 0.47
C SER A 103 13.47 12.32 1.18
N ALA A 104 14.38 12.77 2.04
CA ALA A 104 14.35 14.08 2.68
C ALA A 104 15.79 14.58 2.90
N GLU A 105 15.96 15.83 3.34
CA GLU A 105 17.29 16.41 3.56
C GLU A 105 17.82 16.13 4.97
N ASN A 106 16.92 15.96 5.94
CA ASN A 106 17.26 15.68 7.33
C ASN A 106 16.23 14.75 7.99
N ASN A 107 16.53 14.34 9.23
CA ASN A 107 15.75 13.35 9.97
C ASN A 107 14.35 13.86 10.37
N ASP A 108 14.24 15.12 10.79
CA ASP A 108 12.97 15.69 11.28
C ASP A 108 11.97 15.82 10.13
N GLU A 109 12.46 16.25 8.97
CA GLU A 109 11.71 16.26 7.73
C GLU A 109 11.31 14.86 7.28
N MET A 110 12.25 13.90 7.34
CA MET A 110 11.97 12.51 6.98
C MET A 110 10.84 11.93 7.84
N MET A 111 10.85 12.13 9.16
CA MET A 111 9.83 11.59 10.05
C MET A 111 8.42 12.05 9.68
N SER A 112 8.24 13.35 9.40
CA SER A 112 6.94 13.91 9.01
C SER A 112 6.55 13.47 7.60
N TRP A 113 7.51 13.49 6.66
CA TRP A 113 7.30 13.12 5.26
C TRP A 113 6.90 11.65 5.12
N LYS A 114 7.62 10.77 5.84
CA LYS A 114 7.33 9.35 5.96
C LYS A 114 5.89 9.10 6.40
N GLY A 115 5.47 9.67 7.53
CA GLY A 115 4.10 9.50 8.02
C GLY A 115 3.04 10.01 7.05
N TRP A 116 3.31 11.14 6.38
CA TRP A 116 2.42 11.69 5.35
C TRP A 116 2.24 10.75 4.15
N VAL A 117 3.34 10.22 3.62
CA VAL A 117 3.31 9.30 2.46
C VAL A 117 2.71 7.96 2.84
N GLU A 118 3.10 7.39 3.98
CA GLU A 118 2.59 6.11 4.49
C GLU A 118 1.05 6.13 4.63
N SER A 119 0.49 7.22 5.17
CA SER A 119 -0.96 7.39 5.28
C SER A 119 -1.71 7.41 3.93
N ARG A 120 -1.00 7.61 2.82
CA ARG A 120 -1.55 7.73 1.45
C ARG A 120 -1.29 6.52 0.58
N ILE A 121 -0.43 5.57 0.95
CA ILE A 121 -0.20 4.33 0.17
C ILE A 121 -1.52 3.58 -0.10
N ARG A 122 -2.46 3.63 0.86
CA ARG A 122 -3.82 3.11 0.67
C ARG A 122 -4.56 3.80 -0.48
N MET A 123 -4.41 5.11 -0.65
CA MET A 123 -5.01 5.84 -1.77
C MET A 123 -4.46 5.38 -3.11
N LEU A 124 -3.15 5.10 -3.21
CA LEU A 124 -2.58 4.50 -4.43
C LEU A 124 -3.24 3.14 -4.76
N THR A 125 -3.44 2.30 -3.74
CA THR A 125 -4.18 1.02 -3.91
C THR A 125 -5.57 1.26 -4.49
N LEU A 126 -6.32 2.21 -3.93
CA LEU A 126 -7.67 2.52 -4.39
C LEU A 126 -7.70 3.14 -5.80
N LYS A 127 -6.75 4.01 -6.13
CA LYS A 127 -6.64 4.60 -7.48
C LYS A 127 -6.33 3.53 -8.52
N ILE A 128 -5.42 2.59 -8.23
CA ILE A 128 -5.11 1.47 -9.12
C ILE A 128 -6.34 0.57 -9.30
N GLU A 129 -7.04 0.21 -8.21
CA GLU A 129 -8.28 -0.57 -8.30
C GLU A 129 -9.34 0.14 -9.16
N ARG A 130 -9.52 1.45 -8.99
CA ARG A 130 -10.45 2.26 -9.78
C ARG A 130 -10.07 2.30 -11.26
N ASP A 131 -8.84 2.70 -11.57
CA ASP A 131 -8.40 2.98 -12.94
C ASP A 131 -8.23 1.70 -13.78
N THR A 132 -8.08 0.55 -13.12
CA THR A 132 -8.02 -0.76 -13.78
C THR A 132 -9.31 -1.58 -13.66
N SER A 133 -10.41 -0.96 -13.22
CA SER A 133 -11.71 -1.63 -13.02
C SER A 133 -11.63 -2.88 -12.14
N GLY A 134 -10.72 -2.86 -11.15
CA GLY A 134 -10.47 -3.96 -10.22
C GLY A 134 -9.78 -5.18 -10.82
N VAL A 135 -9.31 -5.10 -12.07
CA VAL A 135 -8.60 -6.20 -12.75
C VAL A 135 -7.16 -6.30 -12.24
N LEU A 136 -6.50 -5.17 -11.98
CA LEU A 136 -5.19 -5.14 -11.33
C LEU A 136 -5.39 -5.02 -9.81
N GLN A 137 -4.84 -5.98 -9.06
CA GLN A 137 -4.92 -6.04 -7.62
C GLN A 137 -3.55 -5.76 -6.99
N CYS A 138 -3.57 -5.03 -5.87
CA CYS A 138 -2.37 -4.60 -5.17
C CYS A 138 -2.28 -5.21 -3.77
N HIS A 139 -1.09 -5.66 -3.37
CA HIS A 139 -0.79 -6.07 -2.01
C HIS A 139 0.29 -5.13 -1.44
N PRO A 140 -0.08 -4.08 -0.69
CA PRO A 140 0.90 -3.25 -0.01
C PRO A 140 1.63 -4.05 1.06
N CYS A 141 2.96 -3.97 1.05
CA CYS A 141 3.79 -4.56 2.09
C CYS A 141 3.64 -3.74 3.38
N PRO A 142 3.41 -4.38 4.54
CA PRO A 142 3.18 -3.68 5.81
C PRO A 142 4.45 -3.03 6.40
N GLY A 143 5.62 -3.21 5.79
CA GLY A 143 6.90 -2.71 6.29
C GLY A 143 7.55 -1.66 5.38
N GLU A 144 8.38 -0.83 6.00
CA GLU A 144 9.31 0.05 5.31
C GLU A 144 10.69 -0.60 5.18
N PHE A 145 11.46 -0.13 4.20
CA PHE A 145 12.83 -0.55 3.97
C PHE A 145 13.71 0.70 3.94
N SER A 146 14.69 0.79 4.83
CA SER A 146 15.65 1.89 4.87
C SER A 146 17.05 1.42 4.47
N ASP A 147 17.77 2.23 3.71
CA ASP A 147 19.17 2.01 3.39
C ASP A 147 20.06 2.59 4.49
N LYS A 148 20.90 1.76 5.13
CA LYS A 148 21.82 2.21 6.19
C LYS A 148 22.85 3.23 5.69
N ASP A 149 23.19 3.19 4.41
CA ASP A 149 24.12 4.15 3.79
C ASP A 149 23.42 5.47 3.39
N LYS A 150 22.08 5.51 3.41
CA LYS A 150 21.26 6.67 3.07
C LYS A 150 20.14 6.84 4.10
N PRO A 151 20.45 7.37 5.30
CA PRO A 151 19.50 7.44 6.41
C PRO A 151 18.25 8.28 6.11
N PHE A 152 18.31 9.15 5.10
CA PHE A 152 17.18 9.96 4.64
C PHE A 152 16.55 9.41 3.36
N ARG A 153 16.52 8.08 3.20
CA ARG A 153 15.79 7.40 2.14
C ARG A 153 15.06 6.17 2.67
N HIS A 154 13.76 6.10 2.40
CA HIS A 154 12.91 4.98 2.75
C HIS A 154 12.19 4.46 1.51
N SER A 155 11.93 3.16 1.46
CA SER A 155 11.25 2.48 0.37
C SER A 155 10.07 1.67 0.88
N TYR A 156 8.96 1.73 0.15
CA TYR A 156 7.77 0.90 0.36
C TYR A 156 7.50 0.06 -0.87
N PHE A 157 6.88 -1.10 -0.69
CA PHE A 157 6.61 -2.01 -1.80
C PHE A 157 5.15 -2.43 -1.88
N MET A 158 4.67 -2.63 -3.11
CA MET A 158 3.35 -3.17 -3.40
C MET A 158 3.45 -4.28 -4.43
N GLY A 159 3.02 -5.49 -4.08
CA GLY A 159 2.92 -6.62 -5.01
C GLY A 159 1.75 -6.41 -5.96
N LEU A 160 1.95 -6.70 -7.25
CA LEU A 160 0.92 -6.54 -8.28
C LEU A 160 0.52 -7.88 -8.87
N ARG A 161 -0.78 -8.10 -8.99
CA ARG A 161 -1.33 -9.34 -9.57
C ARG A 161 -2.62 -9.06 -10.34
N ARG A 162 -2.82 -9.76 -11.45
CA ARG A 162 -4.12 -9.76 -12.13
C ARG A 162 -5.12 -10.59 -11.34
N LYS A 163 -6.37 -10.12 -11.26
CA LYS A 163 -7.48 -10.88 -10.66
C LYS A 163 -7.68 -12.19 -11.43
N GLN A 164 -7.82 -13.31 -10.71
CA GLN A 164 -8.06 -14.62 -11.31
C GLN A 164 -9.49 -14.70 -11.91
N GLY A 165 -9.65 -15.41 -13.02
CA GLY A 165 -10.95 -15.64 -13.66
C GLY A 165 -11.43 -14.57 -14.65
N THR A 166 -10.68 -13.49 -14.86
CA THR A 166 -10.91 -12.60 -16.01
C THR A 166 -10.28 -13.23 -17.25
N ASN A 167 -11.02 -13.41 -18.34
CA ASN A 167 -10.46 -13.91 -19.62
C ASN A 167 -9.20 -13.12 -19.95
N PRO A 168 -8.01 -13.74 -19.93
CA PRO A 168 -6.82 -13.05 -20.35
C PRO A 168 -6.95 -12.87 -21.86
N GLN A 169 -7.24 -11.65 -22.31
CA GLN A 169 -6.55 -11.21 -23.52
C GLN A 169 -5.07 -11.24 -23.14
N GLN A 170 -4.41 -12.37 -23.40
CA GLN A 170 -3.01 -12.60 -23.11
C GLN A 170 -2.23 -11.45 -23.73
N GLY A 171 -1.63 -10.58 -22.90
CA GLY A 171 -0.86 -9.42 -23.35
C GLY A 171 -1.46 -8.04 -23.06
N GLU A 172 -2.67 -7.94 -22.49
CA GLU A 172 -3.21 -6.64 -22.09
C GLU A 172 -2.35 -6.02 -20.98
N GLN A 173 -1.68 -4.92 -21.32
CA GLN A 173 -0.75 -4.20 -20.47
C GLN A 173 -1.53 -3.19 -19.64
N PHE A 174 -1.31 -3.17 -18.32
CA PHE A 174 -1.87 -2.10 -17.50
C PHE A 174 -0.93 -0.90 -17.59
N ASP A 175 -1.44 0.19 -18.17
CA ASP A 175 -0.82 1.49 -18.08
C ASP A 175 -1.35 2.23 -16.85
N ILE A 176 -0.53 2.30 -15.81
CA ILE A 176 -0.85 2.99 -14.55
C ILE A 176 -0.11 4.33 -14.42
N ARG A 177 0.46 4.86 -15.52
CA ARG A 177 1.22 6.13 -15.49
C ARG A 177 0.38 7.27 -14.95
N LEU A 178 -0.81 7.45 -15.50
CA LEU A 178 -1.73 8.51 -15.08
C LEU A 178 -2.15 8.34 -13.63
N THR A 179 -2.41 7.11 -13.19
CA THR A 179 -2.72 6.78 -11.78
C THR A 179 -1.59 7.16 -10.84
N VAL A 180 -0.35 6.88 -11.23
CA VAL A 180 0.85 7.21 -10.45
C VAL A 180 1.07 8.72 -10.39
N GLU A 181 0.91 9.43 -11.50
CA GLU A 181 1.04 10.89 -11.53
C GLU A 181 -0.09 11.58 -10.75
N ASP A 182 -1.32 11.07 -10.82
CA ASP A 182 -2.46 11.51 -9.99
C ASP A 182 -2.18 11.27 -8.50
N PHE A 183 -1.59 10.12 -8.14
CA PHE A 183 -1.16 9.87 -6.76
C PHE A 183 -0.05 10.83 -6.30
N LYS A 184 0.97 11.05 -7.13
CA LYS A 184 2.04 12.00 -6.83
C LYS A 184 1.48 13.40 -6.63
N SER A 185 0.54 13.83 -7.46
CA SER A 185 -0.13 15.12 -7.31
C SER A 185 -0.78 15.28 -5.93
N ASP A 186 -1.55 14.28 -5.47
CA ASP A 186 -2.17 14.28 -4.13
C ASP A 186 -1.12 14.32 -3.00
N VAL A 187 -0.01 13.61 -3.18
CA VAL A 187 1.09 13.59 -2.21
C VAL A 187 1.79 14.95 -2.15
N TYR A 188 2.00 15.61 -3.30
CA TYR A 188 2.61 16.93 -3.41
C TYR A 188 1.69 18.09 -3.01
N GLN A 189 0.38 17.87 -2.93
CA GLN A 189 -0.56 18.79 -2.27
C GLN A 189 -0.36 18.85 -0.74
N TYR A 190 0.78 18.36 -0.23
CA TYR A 190 1.26 18.60 1.12
C TYR A 190 1.58 20.08 1.35
N SER A 191 0.55 20.91 1.42
CA SER A 191 0.64 22.36 1.59
C SER A 191 1.05 22.80 3.01
N PHE A 192 1.40 21.86 3.90
CA PHE A 192 1.76 22.16 5.28
C PHE A 192 3.26 22.28 5.55
N TRP A 193 4.08 22.25 4.50
CA TRP A 193 5.51 22.55 4.62
C TRP A 193 5.79 24.07 4.58
N LYS A 194 5.38 24.73 5.67
CA LYS A 194 5.77 26.07 6.17
C LYS A 194 5.60 27.30 5.27
N SER A 195 4.52 28.06 5.54
CA SER A 195 4.48 29.53 5.35
C SER A 195 5.15 30.31 6.50
N THR A 196 5.79 29.64 7.47
CA THR A 196 6.26 30.25 8.74
C THR A 196 7.77 30.47 8.86
N MET A 197 8.49 30.59 7.73
CA MET A 197 9.86 31.13 7.69
C MET A 197 9.97 32.38 6.81
N TRP A 198 8.88 33.17 6.73
CA TRP A 198 8.87 34.46 6.04
C TRP A 198 8.86 35.61 7.04
N GLU A 199 9.98 35.82 7.72
CA GLU A 199 10.40 37.15 8.19
C GLU A 199 11.93 37.20 8.09
N GLY A 200 12.42 37.83 7.03
CA GLY A 200 13.85 37.93 6.72
C GLY A 200 14.12 38.20 5.24
N ASP A 201 13.74 39.40 4.80
CA ASP A 201 14.22 40.12 3.62
C ASP A 201 14.06 39.53 2.19
N GLY A 202 13.08 40.10 1.49
CA GLY A 202 13.33 40.74 0.20
C GLY A 202 13.65 39.84 -0.98
N GLY A 203 12.65 39.13 -1.50
CA GLY A 203 12.75 38.47 -2.80
C GLY A 203 11.39 38.05 -3.34
N ALA A 204 10.81 38.86 -4.20
CA ALA A 204 9.65 38.44 -5.00
C ALA A 204 10.06 37.29 -5.91
N CYS A 205 9.55 36.09 -5.65
CA CYS A 205 9.71 34.94 -6.55
C CYS A 205 8.34 34.34 -6.87
N CYS A 206 7.98 34.55 -8.14
CA CYS A 206 6.90 33.99 -8.94
C CYS A 206 6.25 32.70 -8.41
N ALA A 207 4.91 32.69 -8.38
CA ALA A 207 4.02 31.56 -8.16
C ALA A 207 4.09 30.46 -9.25
N GLY A 208 5.25 30.26 -9.87
CA GLY A 208 5.46 29.33 -11.00
C GLY A 208 6.74 28.51 -10.95
N CYS A 209 7.50 28.52 -9.84
CA CYS A 209 8.82 27.88 -9.78
C CYS A 209 8.95 26.65 -8.83
N SER A 210 7.86 26.16 -8.25
CA SER A 210 7.91 25.03 -7.28
C SER A 210 7.70 23.64 -7.89
N ILE A 211 7.37 23.52 -9.18
CA ILE A 211 7.05 22.21 -9.81
C ILE A 211 8.30 21.44 -10.27
N LEU A 212 9.42 22.12 -10.55
CA LEU A 212 10.64 21.48 -11.07
C LEU A 212 11.56 20.90 -9.97
N TRP A 213 11.40 21.30 -8.71
CA TRP A 213 12.21 20.79 -7.58
C TRP A 213 11.58 19.61 -6.83
N LEU A 214 10.28 19.34 -7.02
CA LEU A 214 9.57 18.27 -6.32
C LEU A 214 9.89 16.87 -6.86
N GLY A 215 10.46 16.77 -8.06
CA GLY A 215 10.76 15.50 -8.74
C GLY A 215 11.77 14.57 -8.05
N ASN A 216 12.41 14.99 -6.95
CA ASN A 216 13.46 14.24 -6.26
C ASN A 216 13.08 13.62 -4.90
N TYR A 217 11.86 13.85 -4.38
CA TYR A 217 11.47 13.42 -3.02
C TYR A 217 10.55 12.19 -2.97
N ILE A 218 9.97 11.81 -4.11
CA ILE A 218 9.24 10.55 -4.26
C ILE A 218 9.42 9.97 -5.66
N SER A 219 9.77 8.69 -5.75
CA SER A 219 9.89 7.95 -7.00
C SER A 219 9.07 6.66 -6.93
N ILE A 220 8.35 6.35 -7.99
CA ILE A 220 7.59 5.11 -8.09
C ILE A 220 8.12 4.31 -9.27
N ASN A 221 8.75 3.18 -8.96
CA ASN A 221 9.43 2.33 -9.92
C ASN A 221 8.73 0.96 -10.00
N LYS A 222 8.75 0.35 -11.18
CA LYS A 222 8.17 -0.97 -11.42
C LYS A 222 9.28 -1.99 -11.64
N PHE A 223 9.20 -3.14 -10.97
CA PHE A 223 10.18 -4.22 -11.09
C PHE A 223 9.53 -5.57 -11.36
N SER A 224 10.28 -6.49 -11.96
CA SER A 224 9.85 -7.87 -12.22
C SER A 224 10.58 -8.86 -11.30
N LYS A 225 9.97 -10.01 -10.99
CA LYS A 225 10.55 -11.08 -10.15
C LYS A 225 11.90 -11.59 -10.67
N ALA A 226 12.18 -11.51 -11.96
CA ALA A 226 13.48 -11.90 -12.53
C ALA A 226 14.62 -11.00 -12.03
N ASN A 227 14.33 -9.75 -11.69
CA ASN A 227 15.31 -8.84 -11.07
C ASN A 227 15.49 -9.17 -9.58
N VAL A 228 14.42 -9.61 -8.90
CA VAL A 228 14.48 -10.03 -7.48
C VAL A 228 15.48 -11.15 -7.23
N LYS A 229 15.56 -12.21 -8.07
CA LYS A 229 16.53 -13.31 -7.86
C LYS A 229 17.99 -12.90 -8.10
N ALA A 230 18.25 -11.89 -8.91
CA ALA A 230 19.58 -11.30 -9.07
C ALA A 230 19.91 -10.30 -7.93
N GLU A 231 18.88 -9.78 -7.25
CA GLU A 231 18.98 -8.70 -6.25
C GLU A 231 18.84 -9.18 -4.78
N PHE A 232 18.30 -10.37 -4.50
CA PHE A 232 17.92 -10.76 -3.11
C PHE A 232 18.80 -11.77 -2.40
N HIS A 233 19.74 -12.47 -3.05
CA HIS A 233 20.78 -13.19 -2.29
C HIS A 233 21.70 -12.24 -1.49
N PHE A 234 21.45 -10.93 -1.63
CA PHE A 234 22.24 -9.83 -1.10
C PHE A 234 21.48 -8.96 -0.07
N PHE A 235 20.15 -9.11 0.05
CA PHE A 235 19.33 -8.17 0.83
C PHE A 235 19.38 -8.40 2.36
N GLU A 236 19.63 -9.63 2.83
CA GLU A 236 19.79 -9.89 4.27
C GLU A 236 21.19 -9.58 4.81
N GLU A 237 22.26 -9.54 3.99
CA GLU A 237 23.63 -9.40 4.53
C GLU A 237 24.53 -8.31 3.93
N ASN A 238 24.34 -7.76 2.73
CA ASN A 238 25.27 -6.74 2.23
C ASN A 238 24.60 -5.82 1.20
N TYR A 239 24.46 -4.52 1.47
CA TYR A 239 23.82 -3.57 0.54
C TYR A 239 24.82 -2.85 -0.40
N ARG A 240 26.08 -3.33 -0.48
CA ARG A 240 27.22 -2.52 -0.98
C ARG A 240 27.48 -2.52 -2.49
N GLU A 241 27.01 -3.51 -3.27
CA GLU A 241 27.43 -3.68 -4.67
C GLU A 241 26.43 -3.19 -5.73
N TRP A 242 25.23 -2.73 -5.35
CA TRP A 242 24.23 -2.19 -6.30
C TRP A 242 24.68 -0.88 -6.97
N ARG A 243 25.76 -0.24 -6.47
CA ARG A 243 26.25 1.08 -6.90
C ARG A 243 27.11 1.06 -8.18
N LEU A 244 27.37 -0.10 -8.80
CA LEU A 244 28.27 -0.22 -9.96
C LEU A 244 27.60 -0.54 -11.30
N MET A 245 26.27 -0.65 -11.37
CA MET A 245 25.60 -0.83 -12.67
C MET A 245 25.32 0.51 -13.38
N PRO A 246 25.69 0.65 -14.67
CA PRO A 246 25.37 1.84 -15.45
C PRO A 246 23.87 1.97 -15.71
N ASP A 247 23.43 3.22 -15.84
CA ASP A 247 22.06 3.77 -15.86
C ASP A 247 21.12 3.28 -16.99
N ARG A 248 21.18 2.00 -17.40
CA ARG A 248 20.43 1.43 -18.52
C ARG A 248 19.51 0.28 -18.11
N GLN A 249 18.52 0.55 -17.23
CA GLN A 249 17.26 -0.21 -17.19
C GLN A 249 16.17 0.46 -16.31
N ARG A 250 16.04 1.79 -16.35
CA ARG A 250 14.82 2.47 -15.88
C ARG A 250 13.72 2.25 -16.92
N CYS A 251 13.03 1.11 -16.84
CA CYS A 251 11.92 0.81 -17.74
C CYS A 251 10.68 1.61 -17.34
N TRP A 252 10.22 2.42 -18.29
CA TRP A 252 9.00 3.22 -18.24
C TRP A 252 7.78 2.37 -17.85
N ILE A 253 6.95 2.95 -16.98
CA ILE A 253 5.81 2.35 -16.26
C ILE A 253 4.84 1.64 -17.22
N PHE A 254 5.11 0.37 -17.47
CA PHE A 254 4.34 -0.48 -18.36
C PHE A 254 4.26 -1.87 -17.71
N ILE A 255 3.07 -2.27 -17.26
CA ILE A 255 2.88 -3.52 -16.51
C ILE A 255 2.48 -4.66 -17.44
N HIS A 256 3.45 -5.50 -17.81
CA HIS A 256 3.19 -6.85 -18.31
C HIS A 256 3.03 -7.83 -17.13
N LEU A 257 1.89 -8.52 -17.03
CA LEU A 257 1.56 -9.51 -15.99
C LEU A 257 1.34 -10.91 -16.58
#